data_AF-A0A8T1UEG4-F1
#
_entry.id   AF-A0A8T1UEG4-F1
#
_cell.length_a   1.000
_cell.length_b   1.000
_cell.length_c   1.000
_cell.angle_alpha   90.00
_cell.angle_beta   90.00
_cell.angle_gamma   90.00
#
_symmetry.space_group_name_H-M   'P 1'
#
loop_
_entity.id
_entity.type
_entity.pdbx_description
1 polymer ?
#
loop_
_entity_poly.entity_id
_entity_poly.type
_entity_poly.pdbx_seq_one_letter_code
_entity_poly.pdbx_strand_id
1 'polypeptide(L)' 'MRQVDAFIKYVLGIGPSLFGDVKAYFVMVETQGRGTLHIHLLIWLNNCPLNSTAVERLLDSTDGNRFREQVASYA' A
#
# COMPACT_ATOMS: atom_id res chain seq x y z
N MET A 1 -23.80 -0.23 -3.61
CA MET A 1 -22.94 -0.44 -2.42
C MET A 1 -22.25 -1.81 -2.40
N ARG A 2 -22.86 -2.90 -2.88
CA ARG A 2 -22.30 -4.28 -2.85
C ARG A 2 -20.84 -4.46 -3.34
N GLN A 3 -20.36 -3.65 -4.29
CA GLN A 3 -19.00 -3.79 -4.84
C GLN A 3 -17.91 -3.27 -3.90
N VAL A 4 -18.19 -2.20 -3.15
CA VAL A 4 -17.25 -1.66 -2.17
C VAL A 4 -17.17 -2.60 -0.97
N ASP A 5 -18.30 -3.14 -0.53
CA ASP A 5 -18.34 -4.14 0.56
C ASP A 5 -17.57 -5.42 0.17
N ALA A 6 -17.71 -5.88 -1.08
CA ALA A 6 -16.94 -7.01 -1.60
C ALA A 6 -15.44 -6.68 -1.67
N PHE A 7 -15.07 -5.49 -2.13
CA PHE A 7 -13.68 -5.05 -2.15
C PHE A 7 -13.08 -5.03 -0.74
N ILE A 8 -13.77 -4.42 0.24
CA ILE A 8 -13.30 -4.40 1.62
C ILE A 8 -13.17 -5.83 2.16
N LYS A 9 -14.15 -6.69 1.93
CA LYS A 9 -14.15 -8.05 2.48
C LYS A 9 -13.06 -8.94 1.88
N TYR A 10 -12.90 -8.93 0.56
CA TYR A 10 -12.05 -9.91 -0.15
C TYR A 10 -10.68 -9.36 -0.55
N VAL A 11 -10.56 -8.04 -0.75
CA VAL A 11 -9.31 -7.40 -1.18
C VAL A 11 -8.56 -6.77 0.01
N LEU A 12 -9.24 -6.12 0.94
CA LEU A 12 -8.60 -5.54 2.15
C LEU A 12 -8.58 -6.52 3.32
N GLY A 13 -9.69 -7.22 3.55
CA GLY A 13 -9.77 -8.38 4.45
C GLY A 13 -10.39 -8.12 5.81
N ILE A 14 -11.45 -8.89 6.10
CA ILE A 14 -11.61 -9.61 7.38
C ILE A 14 -11.59 -11.10 6.99
N GLY A 15 -10.39 -11.71 6.93
CA GLY A 15 -10.15 -13.05 6.37
C GLY A 15 -8.96 -13.10 5.40
N PRO A 16 -8.81 -14.16 4.57
CA PRO A 16 -7.75 -14.23 3.56
C PRO A 16 -7.91 -13.09 2.55
N SER A 17 -6.97 -12.15 2.54
CA SER A 17 -6.95 -11.03 1.61
C SER A 17 -6.21 -11.41 0.33
N LEU A 18 -6.65 -10.86 -0.81
CA LEU A 18 -5.96 -10.98 -2.09
C LEU A 18 -4.49 -10.53 -2.01
N PHE A 19 -4.20 -9.53 -1.17
CA PHE A 19 -2.86 -8.99 -0.99
C PHE A 19 -2.04 -9.73 0.08
N GLY A 20 -2.58 -10.80 0.67
CA GLY A 20 -1.93 -11.52 1.76
C GLY A 20 -2.13 -10.84 3.11
N ASP A 21 -1.08 -10.78 3.92
CA ASP A 21 -1.17 -10.27 5.29
C ASP A 21 -1.11 -8.73 5.33
N VAL A 22 -2.26 -8.09 5.50
CA VAL A 22 -2.40 -6.63 5.52
C VAL A 22 -2.07 -6.10 6.92
N LYS A 23 -1.03 -5.26 7.01
CA LYS A 23 -0.59 -4.61 8.26
C LYS A 23 -1.48 -3.42 8.64
N ALA A 24 -1.79 -2.59 7.66
CA ALA A 24 -2.59 -1.38 7.84
C ALA A 24 -3.18 -0.93 6.50
N TYR A 25 -4.24 -0.13 6.54
CA TYR A 25 -4.78 0.53 5.36
C TYR A 25 -5.32 1.91 5.72
N PHE A 26 -5.31 2.81 4.74
CA PHE A 26 -5.96 4.12 4.80
C PHE A 26 -6.80 4.30 3.55
N VAL A 27 -8.06 4.69 3.72
CA VAL A 27 -9.04 4.81 2.63
C VAL A 27 -9.71 6.17 2.71
N MET A 28 -9.89 6.82 1.56
CA MET A 28 -10.68 8.04 1.46
C MET A 28 -11.49 8.07 0.15
N VAL A 29 -12.71 8.60 0.21
CA VAL A 29 -13.56 8.77 -0.98
C VAL A 29 -13.46 10.22 -1.43
N GLU A 30 -13.00 10.42 -2.66
CA GLU A 30 -12.81 11.74 -3.25
C GLU A 30 -13.66 11.91 -4.51
N THR A 31 -13.98 13.15 -4.84
CA THR A 31 -14.50 13.52 -6.15
C THR A 31 -13.35 13.92 -7.06
N GLN A 32 -13.21 13.23 -8.19
CA GLN A 32 -12.29 13.63 -9.25
C GLN A 32 -12.73 14.97 -9.86
N GLY A 33 -11.85 15.65 -10.61
CA GLY A 33 -12.14 16.97 -11.22
C GLY A 33 -13.36 17.02 -12.17
N ARG A 34 -13.93 15.87 -12.55
CA ARG A 34 -15.17 15.75 -13.33
C ARG A 34 -16.38 15.25 -12.52
N GLY A 35 -16.29 15.24 -11.18
CA GLY A 35 -17.40 14.94 -10.27
C GLY A 35 -17.67 13.45 -10.02
N THR A 36 -16.89 12.53 -10.60
CA THR A 36 -17.02 11.09 -10.30
C THR A 36 -16.36 10.77 -8.96
N LEU A 37 -17.06 10.01 -8.12
CA LEU A 37 -16.50 9.49 -6.87
C LEU A 37 -15.52 8.34 -7.17
N HIS A 38 -14.37 8.37 -6.52
CA HIS A 38 -13.39 7.27 -6.53
C HIS A 38 -12.75 7.13 -5.15
N ILE A 39 -12.07 6.00 -4.95
CA ILE A 39 -11.45 5.66 -3.68
C ILE A 39 -9.94 5.84 -3.82
N HIS A 40 -9.34 6.69 -2.99
CA HIS A 40 -7.91 6.71 -2.72
C HIS A 40 -7.60 5.71 -1.61
N LEU A 41 -6.66 4.80 -1.88
CA LEU A 41 -6.37 3.69 -1.00
C LEU A 41 -4.86 3.51 -0.84
N LEU A 42 -4.39 3.47 0.39
CA LEU A 42 -3.05 3.08 0.78
C LEU A 42 -3.14 1.79 1.59
N ILE A 43 -2.32 0.80 1.24
CA ILE A 43 -2.28 -0.50 1.92
C ILE A 43 -0.83 -0.82 2.25
N TRP A 44 -0.58 -1.18 3.51
CA TRP A 44 0.70 -1.69 3.95
C TRP A 44 0.56 -3.19 4.17
N LEU A 45 1.43 -3.97 3.53
CA LEU A 45 1.48 -5.42 3.67
C LEU A 45 2.65 -5.82 4.55
N ASN A 46 2.45 -6.83 5.38
CA ASN A 46 3.57 -7.52 6.03
C ASN A 46 4.37 -8.25 4.96
N ASN A 47 5.70 -8.09 4.98
CA ASN A 47 6.61 -8.69 4.02
C ASN A 47 6.28 -8.35 2.54
N CYS A 48 5.82 -7.12 2.28
CA CYS A 48 5.55 -6.66 0.91
C CYS A 48 6.80 -6.86 0.03
N PRO A 49 6.70 -7.57 -1.10
CA PRO A 49 7.83 -7.72 -2.00
C PRO A 49 8.27 -6.35 -2.52
N LEU A 50 9.58 -6.17 -2.65
CA LEU A 50 10.15 -4.91 -3.09
C LEU A 50 9.77 -4.65 -4.55
N ASN A 51 9.45 -3.40 -4.84
CA ASN A 51 8.85 -3.00 -6.12
C ASN A 51 9.76 -3.21 -7.34
N SER A 52 11.05 -3.46 -7.13
CA SER A 52 12.04 -3.65 -8.17
C SER A 52 13.33 -4.24 -7.63
N THR A 53 14.04 -4.98 -8.48
CA THR A 53 15.39 -5.47 -8.22
C THR A 53 16.38 -4.34 -7.93
N ALA A 54 16.14 -3.13 -8.45
CA ALA A 54 16.98 -1.97 -8.15
C ALA A 54 16.85 -1.53 -6.69
N VAL A 55 15.63 -1.52 -6.16
CA VAL A 55 15.37 -1.20 -4.74
C VAL A 55 15.88 -2.34 -3.84
N GLU A 56 15.72 -3.60 -4.24
CA GLU A 56 16.34 -4.74 -3.53
C GLU A 56 17.85 -4.56 -3.40
N ARG A 57 18.54 -4.36 -4.52
CA ARG A 57 19.99 -4.15 -4.53
C ARG A 57 20.43 -2.94 -3.71
N LEU A 58 19.67 -1.85 -3.76
CA LEU A 58 19.95 -0.66 -2.95
C LEU A 58 19.82 -0.95 -1.46
N LEU A 59 18.78 -1.68 -1.05
CA LEU A 59 18.53 -2.01 0.35
C LEU A 59 19.53 -3.01 0.92
N ASP A 60 20.11 -3.86 0.07
CA ASP A 60 21.20 -4.80 0.40
C ASP A 60 22.59 -4.16 0.34
N SER A 61 22.72 -2.97 -0.23
CA SER A 61 24.00 -2.24 -0.32
C SER A 61 24.37 -1.55 1.00
N THR A 62 25.60 -1.07 1.09
CA THR A 62 26.07 -0.25 2.22
C THR A 62 25.28 1.06 2.40
N ASP A 63 24.63 1.55 1.34
CA ASP A 63 23.77 2.75 1.38
C ASP A 63 22.33 2.45 1.86
N GLY A 64 21.97 1.18 2.08
CA GLY A 64 20.59 0.79 2.41
C GLY A 64 20.05 1.43 3.69
N ASN A 65 20.87 1.58 4.73
CA ASN A 65 20.47 2.27 5.97
C ASN A 65 20.25 3.76 5.74
N ARG A 66 21.14 4.42 5.00
CA ARG A 66 20.99 5.85 4.65
C ARG A 66 19.70 6.09 3.86
N PHE A 67 19.38 5.21 2.91
CA PHE A 67 18.12 5.31 2.15
C PHE A 67 16.90 5.19 3.06
N ARG A 68 16.88 4.21 3.98
CA ARG A 68 15.76 4.03 4.94
C ARG A 68 15.57 5.27 5.83
N GLU A 69 16.65 5.86 6.33
CA GLU A 69 16.62 7.08 7.14
C GLU A 69 16.08 8.28 6.35
N GLN A 70 16.54 8.46 5.10
CA GLN A 70 16.07 9.53 4.22
C GLN A 70 14.57 9.41 3.92
N VAL A 71 14.09 8.21 3.60
CA VAL A 71 12.65 7.96 3.38
C VAL A 71 11.85 8.24 4.64
N ALA A 72 12.31 7.79 5.81
CA ALA A 72 11.64 8.06 7.08
C ALA A 72 11.59 9.54 7.43
N SER A 73 12.61 10.32 7.06
CA SER A 73 12.66 11.78 7.28
C SER A 73 11.86 12.61 6.28
N TYR A 74 11.44 12.02 5.16
CA TYR A 74 10.66 12.70 4.13
C TYR A 74 9.15 12.74 4.46
N ALA A 75 8.67 11.77 5.25
CA ALA A 75 7.30 11.71 5.75
C ALA A 75 7.09 12.62 6.96
#